data_AF-A0A3P8VCU7-F1
#
_entry.id   AF-A0A3P8VCU7-F1
#
_cell.length_a   1.000
_cell.length_b   1.000
_cell.length_c   1.000
_cell.angle_alpha   90.00
_cell.angle_beta   90.00
_cell.angle_gamma   90.00
#
_symmetry.space_group_name_H-M   'P 1'
#
loop_
_entity.id
_entity.type
_entity.pdbx_description
1 polymer ?
#
loop_
_entity_poly.entity_id
_entity_poly.type
_entity_poly.pdbx_seq_one_letter_code
_entity_poly.pdbx_strand_id
1 'polypeptide(L)'
;LWCYDPTADAWSRRSDMMELRGLHCMCTVGDRLYVMGGNHFKGSSDYDDVLSCEYYNPQTDQWSLVAPMPRGQSDVGVTVFDGQIFVVGGYSWNSRCMVDVVQRYDPERDVWDRVFNVLEPLGGIRACTMTVHLPEGSVDEAQIQDCPLPTGKE
;
A
#
# COMPACT_ATOMS: atom_id res chain seq x y z
N LEU A 1 -4.98 -14.84 -10.84
CA LEU A 1 -5.58 -13.47 -11.02
C LEU A 1 -6.73 -13.57 -12.04
N TRP A 2 -7.79 -12.76 -11.94
CA TRP A 2 -8.86 -12.72 -12.95
C TRP A 2 -8.86 -11.36 -13.66
N CYS A 3 -8.93 -11.37 -14.98
CA CYS A 3 -8.91 -10.18 -15.83
C CYS A 3 -10.20 -10.12 -16.65
N TYR A 4 -10.92 -9.01 -16.56
CA TYR A 4 -12.16 -8.77 -17.30
C TYR A 4 -11.88 -7.92 -18.54
N ASP A 5 -12.32 -8.38 -19.69
CA ASP A 5 -12.35 -7.60 -20.94
C ASP A 5 -13.76 -7.01 -21.14
N PRO A 6 -13.93 -5.68 -21.04
CA PRO A 6 -15.24 -5.05 -21.20
C PRO A 6 -15.75 -5.06 -22.64
N THR A 7 -14.88 -5.26 -23.65
CA THR A 7 -15.29 -5.34 -25.06
C THR A 7 -15.89 -6.71 -25.37
N ALA A 8 -15.29 -7.76 -24.83
CA ALA A 8 -15.74 -9.14 -24.99
C ALA A 8 -16.78 -9.58 -23.94
N ASP A 9 -17.00 -8.76 -22.90
CA ASP A 9 -17.80 -9.10 -21.71
C ASP A 9 -17.42 -10.47 -21.11
N ALA A 10 -16.11 -10.69 -20.96
CA ALA A 10 -15.57 -11.99 -20.61
C ALA A 10 -14.47 -11.90 -19.57
N TRP A 11 -14.42 -12.89 -18.68
CA TRP A 11 -13.36 -13.07 -17.71
C TRP A 11 -12.33 -14.07 -18.23
N SER A 12 -11.05 -13.75 -18.07
CA SER A 12 -9.91 -14.61 -18.37
C SER A 12 -9.09 -14.86 -17.12
N ARG A 13 -8.67 -16.12 -16.91
CA ARG A 13 -7.75 -16.47 -15.83
C ARG A 13 -6.33 -16.11 -16.24
N ARG A 14 -5.61 -15.49 -15.32
CA ARG A 14 -4.18 -15.14 -15.39
C ARG A 14 -3.43 -15.87 -14.28
N SER A 15 -2.11 -15.85 -14.35
CA SER A 15 -1.23 -16.44 -13.34
C SER A 15 -1.64 -16.05 -11.92
N ASP A 16 -1.56 -17.04 -11.03
CA ASP A 16 -1.87 -16.85 -9.62
C ASP A 16 -0.69 -16.20 -8.90
N MET A 17 -1.01 -15.40 -7.87
CA MET A 17 0.01 -14.80 -7.00
C MET A 17 0.88 -15.90 -6.37
N MET A 18 2.12 -15.55 -6.04
CA MET A 18 3.05 -16.47 -5.40
C MET A 18 2.67 -16.72 -3.95
N GLU A 19 2.19 -15.69 -3.25
CA GLU A 19 1.77 -15.79 -1.86
C GLU A 19 0.24 -15.68 -1.74
N LEU A 20 -0.36 -16.66 -1.06
CA LEU A 20 -1.77 -16.62 -0.69
C LEU A 20 -1.98 -15.55 0.39
N ARG A 21 -2.94 -14.65 0.16
CA ARG A 21 -3.21 -13.52 1.07
C ARG A 21 -4.65 -13.03 0.96
N GLY A 22 -5.24 -12.66 2.09
CA GLY A 22 -6.48 -11.89 2.20
C GLY A 22 -6.19 -10.45 2.63
N LEU A 23 -7.16 -9.54 2.47
CA LEU A 23 -7.10 -8.14 2.94
C LEU A 23 -5.85 -7.35 2.49
N HIS A 24 -5.22 -7.79 1.40
CA HIS A 24 -4.10 -7.12 0.77
C HIS A 24 -4.56 -5.87 0.03
N CYS A 25 -3.62 -4.99 -0.32
CA CYS A 25 -3.88 -3.88 -1.21
C CYS A 25 -3.32 -4.14 -2.61
N MET A 26 -3.93 -3.49 -3.59
CA MET A 26 -3.55 -3.57 -4.99
C MET A 26 -3.49 -2.16 -5.60
N CYS A 27 -2.46 -1.87 -6.38
CA CYS A 27 -2.36 -0.62 -7.13
C CYS A 27 -1.51 -0.81 -8.40
N THR A 28 -1.60 0.13 -9.33
CA THR A 28 -0.82 0.09 -10.58
C THR A 28 0.22 1.20 -10.61
N VAL A 29 1.45 0.86 -11.00
CA VAL A 29 2.50 1.83 -11.33
C VAL A 29 3.10 1.43 -12.68
N GLY A 30 3.01 2.34 -13.67
CA GLY A 30 3.28 1.99 -15.06
C GLY A 30 2.40 0.82 -15.53
N ASP A 31 3.00 -0.12 -16.25
CA ASP A 31 2.30 -1.32 -16.78
C ASP A 31 2.30 -2.50 -15.80
N ARG A 32 2.49 -2.26 -14.50
CA ARG A 32 2.58 -3.30 -13.48
C ARG A 32 1.49 -3.14 -12.43
N LEU A 33 0.95 -4.28 -12.00
CA LEU A 33 -0.01 -4.36 -10.90
C LEU A 33 0.71 -4.86 -9.66
N TYR A 34 0.86 -4.02 -8.64
CA TYR A 34 1.49 -4.35 -7.38
C TYR A 34 0.46 -4.88 -6.38
N VAL A 35 0.87 -5.87 -5.60
CA VAL A 35 0.13 -6.44 -4.49
C VAL A 35 1.01 -6.44 -3.25
N MET A 36 0.49 -5.86 -2.17
CA MET A 36 1.26 -5.63 -0.94
C MET A 36 0.40 -5.88 0.30
N GLY A 37 1.06 -6.35 1.35
CA GLY A 37 0.45 -6.57 2.65
C GLY A 37 -0.63 -7.66 2.64
N GLY A 38 -1.58 -7.49 3.54
CA GLY A 38 -2.61 -8.49 3.83
C GLY A 38 -2.17 -9.50 4.87
N ASN A 39 -2.95 -10.56 5.00
CA ASN A 39 -2.75 -11.61 5.98
C ASN A 39 -3.00 -12.99 5.39
N HIS A 40 -2.44 -14.01 6.03
CA HIS A 40 -2.72 -15.39 5.66
C HIS A 40 -2.84 -16.27 6.89
N PHE A 41 -3.55 -17.38 6.73
CA PHE A 41 -3.62 -18.44 7.73
C PHE A 41 -2.74 -19.61 7.28
N LYS A 42 -1.56 -19.77 7.89
CA LYS A 42 -0.60 -20.85 7.54
C LYS A 42 -0.80 -22.13 8.39
N GLY A 43 -2.01 -22.35 8.89
CA GLY A 43 -2.31 -23.51 9.73
C GLY A 43 -1.82 -23.38 11.19
N SER A 44 -1.38 -22.19 11.61
CA SER A 44 -1.16 -21.84 13.01
C SER A 44 -2.51 -21.61 13.72
N SER A 45 -2.50 -21.24 15.01
CA SER A 45 -3.74 -20.87 15.72
C SER A 45 -4.34 -19.54 15.26
N ASP A 46 -3.63 -18.76 14.43
CA ASP A 46 -3.93 -17.36 14.15
C ASP A 46 -3.56 -16.95 12.71
N TYR A 47 -3.94 -15.73 12.35
CA TYR A 47 -3.47 -15.09 11.12
C TYR A 47 -2.14 -14.38 11.35
N ASP A 48 -1.27 -14.43 10.33
CA ASP A 48 0.00 -13.72 10.31
C ASP A 48 -0.01 -12.65 9.22
N ASP A 49 0.74 -11.57 9.46
CA ASP A 49 0.97 -10.53 8.47
C ASP A 49 1.76 -11.08 7.26
N VAL A 50 1.34 -10.73 6.04
CA VAL A 50 2.07 -11.04 4.81
C VAL A 50 3.02 -9.88 4.50
N LEU A 51 4.33 -10.12 4.64
CA LEU A 51 5.34 -9.11 4.34
C LEU A 51 5.81 -9.14 2.89
N SER A 52 5.74 -10.29 2.22
CA SER A 52 6.16 -10.41 0.83
C SER A 52 5.31 -9.50 -0.06
N CYS A 53 5.96 -8.80 -0.98
CA CYS A 53 5.30 -7.98 -1.98
C CYS A 53 5.62 -8.54 -3.35
N GLU A 54 4.67 -8.40 -4.27
CA GLU A 54 4.81 -8.91 -5.62
C GLU A 54 4.15 -7.96 -6.61
N TYR A 55 4.64 -7.94 -7.84
CA TYR A 55 3.93 -7.31 -8.95
C TYR A 55 3.65 -8.31 -10.06
N TYR A 56 2.57 -8.06 -10.80
CA TYR A 56 2.19 -8.78 -11.99
C TYR A 56 2.59 -7.99 -13.24
N ASN A 57 3.25 -8.67 -14.17
CA ASN A 57 3.54 -8.18 -15.51
C ASN A 57 2.55 -8.80 -16.52
N PRO A 58 1.65 -8.01 -17.12
CA PRO A 58 0.66 -8.51 -18.07
C PRO A 58 1.25 -8.99 -19.40
N GLN A 59 2.45 -8.54 -19.78
CA GLN A 59 3.11 -8.97 -21.03
C GLN A 59 3.63 -10.39 -20.93
N THR A 60 4.09 -10.80 -19.75
CA THR A 60 4.66 -12.13 -19.51
C THR A 60 3.70 -13.06 -18.76
N ASP A 61 2.56 -12.56 -18.30
CA ASP A 61 1.60 -13.27 -17.42
C ASP A 61 2.32 -13.89 -16.21
N GLN A 62 3.17 -13.12 -15.56
CA GLN A 62 4.00 -13.59 -14.44
C GLN A 62 3.98 -12.61 -13.29
N TRP A 63 4.02 -13.17 -12.09
CA TRP A 63 4.30 -12.44 -10.86
C TRP A 63 5.82 -12.39 -10.63
N SER A 64 6.29 -11.35 -9.95
CA SER A 64 7.68 -11.21 -9.52
C SER A 64 7.72 -10.63 -8.11
N LEU A 65 8.58 -11.19 -7.26
CA LEU A 65 8.82 -10.66 -5.91
C LEU A 65 9.55 -9.32 -5.97
N VAL A 66 9.23 -8.46 -5.01
CA VAL A 66 9.93 -7.20 -4.74
C VAL A 66 10.26 -7.12 -3.26
N ALA A 67 10.97 -6.06 -2.84
CA ALA A 67 11.34 -5.86 -1.45
C ALA A 67 10.12 -6.02 -0.52
N PRO A 68 10.25 -6.79 0.57
CA PRO A 68 9.14 -7.04 1.49
C PRO A 68 8.83 -5.78 2.33
N MET A 69 7.59 -5.67 2.79
CA MET A 69 7.19 -4.60 3.70
C MET A 69 7.99 -4.69 5.01
N PRO A 70 8.55 -3.57 5.51
CA PRO A 70 9.20 -3.53 6.81
C PRO A 70 8.25 -3.86 7.96
N ARG A 71 6.97 -3.50 7.84
CA ARG A 71 5.91 -3.81 8.81
C ARG A 71 4.66 -4.34 8.12
N GLY A 72 4.04 -5.35 8.73
CA GLY A 72 2.79 -5.93 8.25
C GLY A 72 1.62 -4.96 8.36
N GLN A 73 0.87 -4.81 7.27
CA GLN A 73 -0.36 -4.03 7.23
C GLN A 73 -1.42 -4.75 6.37
N SER A 74 -2.61 -4.95 6.93
CA SER A 74 -3.82 -5.43 6.24
C SER A 74 -4.89 -4.36 6.23
N ASP A 75 -5.82 -4.43 5.26
CA ASP A 75 -6.97 -3.51 5.14
C ASP A 75 -6.56 -2.02 5.19
N VAL A 76 -5.53 -1.73 4.39
CA VAL A 76 -4.86 -0.44 4.28
C VAL A 76 -5.52 0.47 3.26
N GLY A 77 -5.24 1.77 3.37
CA GLY A 77 -5.34 2.69 2.24
C GLY A 77 -4.08 2.58 1.38
N VAL A 78 -4.24 2.44 0.07
CA VAL A 78 -3.12 2.48 -0.88
C VAL A 78 -3.34 3.59 -1.90
N THR A 79 -2.27 4.31 -2.23
CA THR A 79 -2.31 5.32 -3.28
C THR A 79 -0.95 5.46 -3.96
N VAL A 80 -0.95 5.96 -5.18
CA VAL A 80 0.27 6.23 -5.95
C VAL A 80 0.41 7.74 -6.06
N PHE A 81 1.62 8.22 -5.77
CA PHE A 81 1.99 9.62 -5.93
C PHE A 81 3.42 9.70 -6.42
N ASP A 82 3.63 10.43 -7.51
CA ASP A 82 4.94 10.63 -8.14
C ASP A 82 5.70 9.31 -8.40
N GLY A 83 5.00 8.31 -8.93
CA GLY A 83 5.56 6.97 -9.21
C GLY A 83 5.83 6.10 -7.98
N GLN A 84 5.63 6.61 -6.77
CA GLN A 84 5.84 5.90 -5.51
C GLN A 84 4.52 5.39 -4.92
N ILE A 85 4.56 4.24 -4.25
CA ILE A 85 3.38 3.60 -3.64
C ILE A 85 3.36 3.93 -2.16
N PHE A 86 2.26 4.47 -1.67
CA PHE A 86 2.04 4.77 -0.26
C PHE A 86 1.01 3.82 0.33
N VAL A 87 1.39 3.16 1.42
CA VAL A 87 0.55 2.24 2.19
C VAL A 87 0.29 2.85 3.57
N VAL A 88 -0.98 3.17 3.83
CA VAL A 88 -1.42 4.03 4.93
C VAL A 88 -2.26 3.22 5.93
N GLY A 89 -1.88 3.24 7.20
CA GLY A 89 -2.67 2.69 8.31
C GLY A 89 -2.90 1.17 8.23
N GLY A 90 -4.10 0.71 8.51
CA GLY A 90 -4.49 -0.70 8.49
C GLY A 90 -4.32 -1.41 9.83
N TYR A 91 -4.26 -2.73 9.77
CA TYR A 91 -4.20 -3.62 10.92
C TYR A 91 -2.97 -4.54 10.83
N SER A 92 -2.22 -4.68 11.93
CA SER A 92 -1.19 -5.71 12.05
C SER A 92 -1.76 -6.90 12.79
N TRP A 93 -1.75 -8.07 12.14
CA TRP A 93 -2.18 -9.33 12.74
C TRP A 93 -1.18 -9.84 13.75
N ASN A 94 0.12 -9.61 13.54
CA ASN A 94 1.15 -10.00 14.48
C ASN A 94 1.03 -9.23 15.81
N SER A 95 0.69 -7.94 15.74
CA SER A 95 0.55 -7.08 16.94
C SER A 95 -0.89 -6.99 17.46
N ARG A 96 -1.86 -7.49 16.69
CA ARG A 96 -3.30 -7.43 16.96
C ARG A 96 -3.82 -6.01 17.26
N CYS A 97 -3.38 -5.04 16.48
CA CYS A 97 -3.81 -3.65 16.64
C CYS A 97 -3.87 -2.91 15.30
N MET A 98 -4.71 -1.86 15.27
CA MET A 98 -4.64 -0.85 14.21
C MET A 98 -3.29 -0.16 14.28
N VAL A 99 -2.75 0.21 13.13
CA VAL A 99 -1.48 0.91 13.02
C VAL A 99 -1.67 2.28 12.40
N ASP A 100 -0.81 3.20 12.80
CA ASP A 100 -0.75 4.59 12.35
C ASP A 100 0.35 4.82 11.30
N VAL A 101 1.08 3.77 10.91
CA VAL A 101 2.25 3.92 10.05
C VAL A 101 1.88 4.17 8.58
N VAL A 102 2.66 5.04 7.94
CA VAL A 102 2.71 5.16 6.48
C VAL A 102 4.04 4.64 5.97
N GLN A 103 3.98 3.64 5.10
CA GLN A 103 5.13 3.06 4.42
C GLN A 103 5.09 3.47 2.94
N ARG A 104 6.22 3.89 2.41
CA ARG A 104 6.39 4.24 1.00
C ARG A 104 7.31 3.26 0.33
N TYR A 105 6.89 2.73 -0.80
CA TYR A 105 7.70 1.89 -1.66
C TYR A 105 8.09 2.67 -2.92
N ASP A 106 9.37 2.57 -3.26
CA ASP A 106 9.95 3.10 -4.50
C ASP A 106 10.14 1.93 -5.49
N PRO A 107 9.31 1.83 -6.54
CA PRO A 107 9.39 0.75 -7.52
C PRO A 107 10.62 0.79 -8.42
N GLU A 108 11.28 1.94 -8.57
CA GLU A 108 12.50 2.06 -9.39
C GLU A 108 13.71 1.54 -8.64
N ARG A 109 13.77 1.81 -7.33
CA ARG A 109 14.88 1.42 -6.46
C ARG A 109 14.67 0.12 -5.72
N ASP A 110 13.45 -0.40 -5.73
CA ASP A 110 13.01 -1.58 -4.97
C ASP A 110 13.33 -1.46 -3.46
N VAL A 111 12.93 -0.34 -2.86
CA VAL A 111 13.17 -0.06 -1.44
C VAL A 111 11.94 0.52 -0.76
N TRP A 112 11.87 0.30 0.56
CA TRP A 112 10.85 0.85 1.43
C TRP A 112 11.42 1.92 2.36
N ASP A 113 10.66 2.99 2.53
CA ASP A 113 10.88 4.02 3.54
C ASP A 113 9.69 4.09 4.49
N ARG A 114 9.95 4.28 5.79
CA ARG A 114 8.93 4.74 6.72
C ARG A 114 8.87 6.26 6.64
N VAL A 115 7.72 6.81 6.27
CA VAL A 115 7.63 8.25 5.98
C VAL A 115 7.13 9.03 7.20
N PHE A 116 5.87 8.83 7.57
CA PHE A 116 5.23 9.51 8.69
C PHE A 116 4.19 8.60 9.35
N ASN A 117 3.64 9.04 10.47
CA ASN A 117 2.47 8.40 11.07
C ASN A 117 1.24 9.28 10.83
N VAL A 118 0.09 8.67 10.59
CA VAL A 118 -1.19 9.36 10.69
C VAL A 118 -1.50 9.69 12.16
N LEU A 119 -2.39 10.66 12.38
CA LEU A 119 -2.71 11.18 13.72
C LEU A 119 -3.26 10.10 14.67
N GLU A 120 -4.02 9.15 14.12
CA GLU A 120 -4.67 8.09 14.87
C GLU A 120 -4.49 6.76 14.11
N PRO A 121 -4.35 5.62 14.81
CA PRO A 121 -4.40 4.31 14.17
C PRO A 121 -5.76 4.07 13.50
N LEU A 122 -5.74 3.69 12.22
CA LEU A 122 -6.95 3.54 11.41
C LEU A 122 -6.94 2.18 10.71
N GLY A 123 -8.09 1.51 10.57
CA GLY A 123 -8.26 0.31 9.74
C GLY A 123 -9.43 0.47 8.77
N GLY A 124 -9.41 -0.23 7.63
CA GLY A 124 -10.51 -0.16 6.66
C GLY A 124 -10.55 1.12 5.83
N ILE A 125 -9.46 1.88 5.80
CA ILE A 125 -9.42 3.16 5.09
C ILE A 125 -9.18 2.97 3.59
N ARG A 126 -9.50 4.01 2.83
CA ARG A 126 -9.19 4.13 1.40
C ARG A 126 -8.44 5.44 1.19
N ALA A 127 -7.46 5.42 0.30
CA ALA A 127 -6.59 6.55 0.03
C ALA A 127 -6.68 6.97 -1.44
N CYS A 128 -6.59 8.27 -1.69
CA CYS A 128 -6.40 8.85 -3.02
C CYS A 128 -5.46 10.06 -2.90
N THR A 129 -4.87 10.47 -4.02
CA THR A 129 -3.93 11.59 -4.10
C THR A 129 -4.48 12.68 -5.00
N MET A 130 -4.17 13.93 -4.67
CA MET A 130 -4.50 15.10 -5.47
C MET A 130 -3.35 16.10 -5.38
N THR A 131 -2.84 16.53 -6.53
CA THR A 131 -1.84 17.60 -6.61
C THR A 131 -2.56 18.95 -6.56
N VAL A 132 -2.23 19.78 -5.58
CA VAL A 132 -2.80 21.12 -5.43
C VAL A 132 -1.77 22.15 -5.88
N HIS A 133 -2.07 22.88 -6.96
CA HIS A 133 -1.27 24.02 -7.38
C HIS A 133 -1.76 25.27 -6.66
N LEU A 134 -0.89 25.85 -5.84
CA LEU A 134 -1.18 27.11 -5.16
C LEU A 134 -1.27 28.26 -6.18
N PRO A 135 -2.23 29.21 -6.03
CA PRO A 135 -2.29 30.39 -6.88
C PRO A 135 -0.97 31.17 -6.85
N GLU A 136 -0.53 31.69 -8.00
CA GLU A 136 0.65 32.58 -8.06
C GLU A 136 0.46 33.75 -7.07
N GLY A 137 1.39 33.89 -6.12
CA GLY A 137 1.35 34.92 -5.08
C GLY A 137 0.61 34.53 -3.79
N SER A 138 0.16 33.28 -3.64
CA SER A 138 -0.22 32.74 -2.32
C SER A 138 1.03 32.41 -1.49
N VAL A 139 0.88 32.54 -0.19
CA VAL A 139 1.92 32.86 0.80
C VAL A 139 3.08 31.86 0.87
N ASP A 140 4.28 32.41 1.13
CA ASP A 140 5.60 31.78 1.34
C ASP A 140 5.54 30.37 1.96
N GLU A 141 6.25 29.40 1.36
CA GLU A 141 6.33 27.99 1.77
C GLU A 141 6.71 27.81 3.25
N ALA A 142 7.33 28.84 3.86
CA ALA A 142 7.63 28.93 5.28
C ALA A 142 6.41 28.96 6.23
N GLN A 143 5.18 29.12 5.72
CA GLN A 143 3.94 29.10 6.51
C GLN A 143 3.15 27.79 6.44
N ILE A 144 3.61 26.80 5.64
CA ILE A 144 3.17 25.42 5.84
C ILE A 144 3.89 24.93 7.10
N GLN A 145 3.35 25.33 8.24
CA GLN A 145 3.79 24.88 9.54
C GLN A 145 3.64 23.37 9.52
N ASP A 146 4.76 22.63 9.43
CA ASP A 146 4.82 21.22 9.80
C ASP A 146 4.00 21.10 11.07
N CYS A 147 2.84 20.46 10.96
CA CYS A 147 1.93 20.31 12.08
C CYS A 147 2.75 19.57 13.14
N PRO A 148 3.19 20.21 14.25
CA PRO A 148 3.93 19.49 15.25
C PRO A 148 2.86 18.61 15.89
N LEU A 149 2.89 17.32 15.57
CA LEU A 149 2.05 16.34 16.24
C LEU A 149 2.21 16.57 17.74
N PRO A 150 1.11 16.71 18.51
CA PRO A 150 1.23 16.87 19.94
C PRO A 150 1.97 15.63 20.46
N THR A 151 3.19 15.83 20.95
CA THR A 151 3.89 14.82 21.74
C THR A 151 3.06 14.61 22.98
N GLY A 152 2.20 13.58 22.97
CA GLY A 152 1.47 13.15 24.14
C GLY A 152 2.46 12.86 25.26
N LYS A 153 2.44 13.70 26.30
CA LYS A 153 2.65 13.29 27.70
C LYS A 153 1.31 12.67 28.14
N GLU A 154 1.21 11.60 28.90
CA GLU A 154 2.05 11.01 29.95
C GLU A 154 2.05 9.47 29.88
#